data_AF-A0A6A5BHM8-F1
#
_entry.id   AF-A0A6A5BHM8-F1
#
_cell.length_a   1.000
_cell.length_b   1.000
_cell.length_c   1.000
_cell.angle_alpha   90.00
_cell.angle_beta   90.00
_cell.angle_gamma   90.00
#
_symmetry.space_group_name_H-M   'P 1'
#
loop_
_entity.id
_entity.type
_entity.pdbx_description
1 polymer ?
#
loop_
_entity_poly.entity_id
_entity_poly.type
_entity_poly.pdbx_seq_one_letter_code
_entity_poly.pdbx_strand_id
1 'polypeptide(L)'
;MGACAALDGLYRRCKYGGSYYMTTSLTKYNDWLQELGMYPEEVVKELVQSFGVSYPCHDNMMAQTTKTLGGLVKKIPQIMVGNFGKFEETPFGIPVKYLKPVISIRGTVNEFLCPPRPHGYDKPEFPKYR
;
A
#
# COMPACT_ATOMS: atom_id res chain seq x y z
N MET A 1 4.63 -8.30 -4.77
CA MET A 1 5.49 -9.24 -5.53
C MET A 1 6.80 -8.61 -5.99
N GLY A 2 6.82 -7.50 -6.73
CA GLY A 2 8.08 -6.88 -7.20
C GLY A 2 9.12 -6.61 -6.11
N ALA A 3 8.69 -5.96 -5.02
CA ALA A 3 9.55 -5.73 -3.86
C ALA A 3 10.05 -7.04 -3.21
N CYS A 4 9.18 -8.04 -3.05
CA CYS A 4 9.57 -9.36 -2.52
C CYS A 4 10.62 -10.05 -3.41
N ALA A 5 10.45 -9.98 -4.73
CA ALA A 5 11.38 -10.56 -5.69
C ALA A 5 12.75 -9.84 -5.66
N ALA A 6 12.75 -8.51 -5.51
CA ALA A 6 13.97 -7.73 -5.34
C ALA A 6 14.70 -8.09 -4.03
N LEU A 7 13.96 -8.22 -2.92
CA LEU A 7 14.52 -8.64 -1.63
C LEU A 7 15.07 -10.07 -1.68
N ASP A 8 14.37 -11.01 -2.32
CA ASP A 8 14.85 -12.38 -2.50
C ASP A 8 16.11 -12.42 -3.39
N GLY A 9 16.13 -11.63 -4.47
CA GLY A 9 17.31 -11.49 -5.31
C GLY A 9 18.51 -10.93 -4.55
N LEU A 10 18.28 -9.92 -3.69
CA LEU A 10 19.31 -9.36 -2.83
C LEU A 10 19.82 -10.41 -1.82
N TYR A 11 18.91 -11.13 -1.17
CA TYR A 11 19.22 -12.19 -0.22
C TYR A 11 20.08 -13.29 -0.86
N ARG A 12 19.68 -13.79 -2.04
CA ARG A 12 20.41 -14.82 -2.78
C ARG A 12 21.79 -14.33 -3.22
N ARG A 13 21.89 -13.08 -3.68
CA ARG A 13 23.16 -12.44 -4.03
C ARG A 13 24.10 -12.35 -2.84
N CYS A 14 23.59 -12.02 -1.66
CA CYS A 14 24.40 -11.99 -0.43
C CYS A 14 24.86 -13.38 0.02
N LYS A 15 24.02 -14.41 -0.13
CA LYS A 15 24.32 -15.77 0.35
C LYS A 15 25.20 -16.58 -0.60
N TYR A 16 24.95 -16.47 -1.89
CA TYR A 16 25.52 -17.39 -2.89
C TYR A 16 26.31 -16.65 -3.99
N GLY A 17 26.29 -15.31 -4.00
CA GLY A 17 26.90 -14.51 -5.06
C GLY A 17 26.11 -14.54 -6.38
N GLY A 18 26.56 -13.76 -7.36
CA GLY A 18 25.98 -13.73 -8.71
C GLY A 18 24.94 -12.64 -8.97
N SER A 19 24.35 -12.70 -10.17
CA SER A 19 23.31 -11.78 -10.65
C SER A 19 22.01 -12.54 -10.88
N TYR A 20 20.91 -12.00 -10.36
CA TYR A 20 19.59 -12.63 -10.44
C TYR A 20 18.65 -11.76 -11.26
N TYR A 21 17.97 -12.39 -12.21
CA TYR A 21 16.89 -11.78 -12.99
C TYR A 21 15.55 -12.29 -12.47
N MET A 22 14.67 -11.38 -12.09
CA MET A 22 13.37 -11.70 -11.52
C MET A 22 12.28 -11.03 -12.35
N THR A 23 11.20 -11.76 -12.65
CA THR A 23 10.01 -11.22 -13.32
C THR A 23 8.82 -11.30 -12.38
N THR A 24 7.95 -10.30 -12.45
CA THR A 24 6.71 -10.31 -11.68
C THR A 24 5.54 -10.00 -12.58
N SER A 25 4.49 -10.81 -12.48
CA SER A 25 3.25 -10.63 -13.24
C SER A 25 2.08 -10.50 -12.28
N LEU A 26 1.23 -9.50 -12.50
CA LEU A 26 -0.01 -9.34 -11.74
C LEU A 26 -0.94 -10.54 -11.94
N THR A 27 -0.99 -11.08 -13.17
CA THR A 27 -1.77 -12.28 -13.48
C THR A 27 -1.32 -13.50 -12.68
N LYS A 28 -0.02 -13.80 -12.64
CA LYS A 28 0.52 -14.92 -11.84
C LYS A 28 0.31 -14.76 -10.34
N TYR A 29 0.30 -13.52 -9.84
CA TYR A 29 -0.08 -13.26 -8.47
C TYR A 29 -1.55 -13.61 -8.22
N ASN A 30 -2.43 -13.27 -9.16
CA ASN A 30 -3.84 -13.61 -9.07
C ASN A 30 -4.07 -15.13 -9.13
N ASP A 31 -3.38 -15.84 -10.05
CA ASP A 31 -3.42 -17.31 -10.14
C ASP A 31 -3.02 -17.94 -8.80
N TRP A 32 -1.87 -17.53 -8.23
CA TRP A 32 -1.41 -18.00 -6.93
C TRP A 32 -2.40 -17.71 -5.80
N LEU A 33 -3.03 -16.54 -5.81
CA LEU A 33 -4.00 -16.15 -4.79
C LEU A 33 -5.28 -17.00 -4.85
N GLN A 34 -5.65 -17.48 -6.05
CA GLN A 34 -6.72 -18.46 -6.23
C GLN A 34 -6.32 -19.86 -5.76
N GLU A 35 -5.06 -20.26 -5.98
CA GLU A 35 -4.52 -21.56 -5.54
C GLU A 35 -4.46 -21.71 -4.02
N LEU A 36 -4.28 -20.62 -3.27
CA LEU A 36 -4.29 -20.63 -1.81
C LEU A 36 -5.64 -21.11 -1.20
N GLY A 37 -6.69 -21.17 -2.03
CA GLY A 37 -8.02 -21.55 -1.59
C GLY A 37 -8.71 -20.49 -0.75
N MET A 38 -9.92 -20.80 -0.31
CA MET A 38 -10.70 -19.93 0.57
C MET A 38 -10.37 -20.23 2.03
N TYR A 39 -10.42 -19.19 2.88
CA TYR A 39 -10.43 -19.41 4.33
C TYR A 39 -11.63 -20.29 4.73
N PRO A 40 -11.51 -21.09 5.81
CA PRO A 40 -12.64 -21.85 6.37
C PRO A 40 -13.85 -20.95 6.61
N GLU A 41 -15.06 -21.51 6.44
CA GLU A 41 -16.31 -20.75 6.49
C GLU A 41 -16.51 -20.06 7.83
N GLU A 42 -16.03 -20.67 8.92
CA GLU A 42 -16.05 -20.13 10.28
C GLU A 42 -15.23 -18.85 10.39
N VAL A 43 -14.02 -18.84 9.80
CA VAL A 43 -13.13 -17.67 9.80
C VAL A 43 -13.73 -16.54 8.98
N VAL A 44 -14.33 -16.86 7.83
CA VAL A 44 -15.03 -15.87 7.01
C VAL A 44 -16.21 -15.28 7.77
N LYS A 45 -17.04 -16.11 8.43
CA LYS A 45 -18.17 -15.64 9.25
C LYS A 45 -17.70 -14.71 10.39
N GLU A 46 -16.64 -15.08 11.10
CA GLU A 46 -16.08 -14.25 12.17
C GLU A 46 -15.58 -12.89 11.65
N LEU A 47 -14.89 -12.87 10.50
CA LEU A 47 -14.42 -11.65 9.86
C LEU A 47 -15.59 -10.74 9.44
N VAL A 48 -16.63 -11.32 8.84
CA VAL A 48 -17.84 -10.58 8.45
C VAL A 48 -18.53 -9.99 9.68
N GLN A 49 -18.64 -10.74 10.78
CA GLN A 49 -19.22 -10.24 12.03
C GLN A 49 -18.36 -9.14 12.66
N SER A 50 -17.04 -9.31 12.68
CA SER A 50 -16.09 -8.39 13.31
C SER A 50 -15.98 -7.05 12.59
N PHE A 51 -15.97 -7.07 11.25
CA PHE A 51 -15.68 -5.88 10.44
C PHE A 51 -16.88 -5.40 9.63
N GLY A 52 -17.96 -6.18 9.54
CA GLY A 52 -19.17 -5.84 8.78
C GLY A 52 -18.98 -5.89 7.26
N VAL A 53 -17.92 -6.54 6.78
CA VAL A 53 -17.57 -6.61 5.36
C VAL A 53 -17.77 -8.03 4.86
N SER A 54 -18.78 -8.23 4.03
CA SER A 54 -18.94 -9.47 3.25
C SER A 54 -17.96 -9.44 2.07
N TYR A 55 -17.27 -10.56 1.84
CA TYR A 55 -16.33 -10.73 0.74
C TYR A 55 -16.94 -11.59 -0.38
N PRO A 56 -17.72 -11.02 -1.31
CA PRO A 56 -18.01 -11.67 -2.57
C PRO A 56 -16.90 -11.41 -3.60
N CYS A 57 -16.71 -12.37 -4.50
CA CYS A 57 -15.70 -12.44 -5.56
C CYS A 57 -15.89 -11.37 -6.68
N HIS A 58 -16.47 -10.19 -6.46
CA HIS A 58 -16.76 -9.24 -7.55
C HIS A 58 -16.76 -7.76 -7.16
N ASP A 59 -16.28 -7.39 -5.97
CA ASP A 59 -16.19 -5.97 -5.63
C ASP A 59 -14.96 -5.33 -6.30
N ASN A 60 -15.15 -4.15 -6.89
CA ASN A 60 -14.04 -3.33 -7.37
C ASN A 60 -13.13 -2.93 -6.19
N MET A 61 -11.84 -2.66 -6.47
CA MET A 61 -10.84 -2.40 -5.42
C MET A 61 -11.24 -1.21 -4.53
N MET A 62 -11.92 -0.21 -5.09
CA MET A 62 -12.41 0.96 -4.38
C MET A 62 -13.50 0.59 -3.35
N ALA A 63 -14.48 -0.24 -3.74
CA ALA A 63 -15.54 -0.72 -2.87
C ALA A 63 -14.97 -1.56 -1.73
N GLN A 64 -14.03 -2.48 -2.02
CA GLN A 64 -13.43 -3.28 -0.96
C GLN A 64 -12.60 -2.47 0.00
N THR A 65 -11.79 -1.53 -0.52
CA THR A 65 -10.96 -0.67 0.33
C THR A 65 -11.84 0.17 1.25
N THR A 66 -12.94 0.73 0.72
CA THR A 66 -13.88 1.55 1.50
C THR A 66 -14.55 0.75 2.62
N LYS A 67 -15.08 -0.44 2.29
CA LYS A 67 -15.72 -1.33 3.28
C LYS A 67 -14.74 -1.76 4.36
N THR A 68 -13.56 -2.22 3.96
CA THR A 68 -12.51 -2.72 4.87
C THR A 68 -12.00 -1.62 5.79
N LEU A 69 -11.73 -0.43 5.24
CA LEU A 69 -11.31 0.71 6.04
C LEU A 69 -12.39 1.14 7.03
N GLY A 70 -13.66 1.14 6.61
CA GLY A 70 -14.80 1.42 7.49
C GLY A 70 -14.88 0.44 8.67
N GLY A 71 -14.73 -0.86 8.41
CA GLY A 71 -14.68 -1.89 9.44
C GLY A 71 -13.49 -1.72 10.39
N LEU A 72 -12.31 -1.42 9.83
CA LEU A 72 -11.09 -1.23 10.59
C LEU A 72 -11.18 -0.03 11.55
N VAL A 73 -11.70 1.11 11.07
CA VAL A 73 -11.89 2.31 11.90
C VAL A 73 -12.92 2.09 13.00
N LYS A 74 -13.98 1.32 12.73
CA LYS A 74 -14.97 0.96 13.75
C LYS A 74 -14.36 0.11 14.87
N LYS A 75 -13.54 -0.88 14.52
CA LYS A 75 -12.95 -1.82 15.50
C LYS A 75 -11.74 -1.22 16.22
N ILE A 76 -10.98 -0.38 15.53
CA ILE A 76 -9.70 0.19 16.01
C ILE A 76 -9.71 1.71 15.73
N PRO A 77 -10.52 2.50 16.45
CA PRO A 77 -10.63 3.95 16.20
C PRO A 77 -9.31 4.69 16.40
N GLN A 78 -8.43 4.17 17.27
CA GLN A 78 -7.10 4.73 17.53
C GLN A 78 -6.21 4.78 16.28
N ILE A 79 -6.49 3.96 15.25
CA ILE A 79 -5.67 3.96 14.02
C ILE A 79 -5.71 5.31 13.31
N MET A 80 -6.81 6.04 13.43
CA MET A 80 -7.05 7.33 12.78
C MET A 80 -6.52 8.53 13.58
N VAL A 81 -6.06 8.32 14.82
CA VAL A 81 -5.67 9.40 15.72
C VAL A 81 -4.14 9.53 15.76
N GLY A 82 -3.62 10.73 15.53
CA GLY A 82 -2.19 11.06 15.72
C GLY A 82 -1.22 10.55 14.63
N ASN A 83 -1.60 9.48 13.91
CA ASN A 83 -0.75 8.78 12.95
C ASN A 83 -0.67 9.44 11.56
N PHE A 84 -1.53 10.42 11.28
CA PHE A 84 -1.62 11.05 9.96
C PHE A 84 -1.06 12.47 9.97
N GLY A 85 -0.24 12.78 8.97
CA GLY A 85 0.08 14.14 8.55
C GLY A 85 -0.96 14.65 7.56
N LYS A 86 -0.94 15.96 7.28
CA LYS A 86 -1.90 16.59 6.37
C LYS A 86 -1.21 17.65 5.51
N PHE A 87 -1.51 17.62 4.22
CA PHE A 87 -1.27 18.75 3.33
C PHE A 87 -2.57 19.54 3.21
N GLU A 88 -2.54 20.81 3.61
CA GLU A 88 -3.72 21.70 3.50
C GLU A 88 -3.97 22.08 2.04
N GLU A 89 -2.92 22.48 1.33
CA GLU A 89 -2.98 22.86 -0.08
C GLU A 89 -2.47 21.72 -0.95
N THR A 90 -3.35 21.18 -1.78
CA THR A 90 -2.97 20.17 -2.77
C THR A 90 -3.53 20.52 -4.15
N PRO A 91 -2.88 20.04 -5.22
CA PRO A 91 -3.39 20.16 -6.59
C PRO A 91 -4.79 19.59 -6.82
N PHE A 92 -5.31 18.78 -5.89
CA PHE A 92 -6.65 18.20 -5.97
C PHE A 92 -7.74 19.13 -5.44
N GLY A 93 -7.38 20.32 -4.92
CA GLY A 93 -8.33 21.27 -4.32
C GLY A 93 -8.93 20.81 -2.99
N ILE A 94 -8.43 19.70 -2.43
CA ILE A 94 -8.90 19.09 -1.18
C ILE A 94 -7.67 18.78 -0.33
N PRO A 95 -7.72 18.99 1.00
CA PRO A 95 -6.62 18.57 1.85
C PRO A 95 -6.41 17.06 1.82
N VAL A 96 -5.16 16.62 1.67
CA VAL A 96 -4.81 15.20 1.62
C VAL A 96 -4.08 14.80 2.90
N LYS A 97 -4.58 13.74 3.54
CA LYS A 97 -3.91 13.10 4.69
C LYS A 97 -2.96 12.01 4.20
N TYR A 98 -1.82 11.88 4.86
CA TYR A 98 -0.84 10.83 4.59
C TYR A 98 -0.38 10.19 5.90
N LEU A 99 0.10 8.95 5.83
CA LEU A 99 0.63 8.24 7.00
C LEU A 99 2.00 8.82 7.38
N LYS A 100 2.16 9.26 8.64
CA LYS A 100 3.47 9.73 9.13
C LYS A 100 4.50 8.60 9.04
N PRO A 101 5.78 8.91 8.74
CA PRO A 101 6.82 7.90 8.75
C PRO A 101 6.88 7.19 10.11
N VAL A 102 6.93 5.85 10.06
CA VAL A 102 6.95 4.99 11.26
C VAL A 102 8.32 4.99 11.93
N ILE A 103 9.35 5.45 11.22
CA ILE A 103 10.74 5.51 11.68
C ILE A 103 11.17 6.96 11.90
N SER A 104 12.05 7.20 12.88
CA SER A 104 12.72 8.49 13.06
C SER A 104 14.15 8.37 12.56
N ILE A 105 14.58 9.29 11.70
CA ILE A 105 15.94 9.32 11.16
C ILE A 105 16.66 10.53 11.79
N ARG A 106 17.79 10.29 12.45
CA ARG A 106 18.57 11.35 13.10
C ARG A 106 19.21 12.26 12.05
N GLY A 107 19.11 13.58 12.24
CA GLY A 107 19.76 14.57 11.38
C GLY A 107 18.95 14.98 10.14
N THR A 108 17.73 14.48 9.97
CA THR A 108 16.81 14.93 8.93
C THR A 108 15.37 14.97 9.46
N VAL A 109 14.54 15.84 8.89
CA VAL A 109 13.10 15.87 9.17
C VAL A 109 12.46 14.77 8.33
N ASN A 110 11.88 13.76 8.99
CA ASN A 110 11.25 12.63 8.30
C ASN A 110 9.79 12.97 7.97
N GLU A 111 9.61 13.79 6.94
CA GLU A 111 8.30 14.23 6.45
C GLU A 111 8.29 14.26 4.91
N PHE A 112 7.09 14.22 4.33
CA PHE A 112 6.93 14.41 2.90
C PHE A 112 6.93 15.91 2.58
N LEU A 113 7.86 16.35 1.74
CA LEU A 113 7.97 17.76 1.34
C LEU A 113 6.91 18.17 0.31
N CYS A 114 6.47 17.23 -0.52
CA CYS A 114 5.56 17.50 -1.62
C CYS A 114 4.21 16.81 -1.38
N PRO A 115 3.07 17.52 -1.56
CA PRO A 115 1.78 16.86 -1.63
C PRO A 115 1.72 15.96 -2.86
N PRO A 116 0.84 14.94 -2.87
CA PRO A 116 0.59 14.14 -4.06
C PRO A 116 0.05 15.05 -5.17
N ARG A 117 0.43 14.75 -6.41
CA ARG A 117 0.09 15.55 -7.58
C ARG A 117 -0.55 14.67 -8.66
N PRO A 118 -1.62 15.13 -9.33
CA PRO A 118 -2.26 14.37 -10.39
C PRO A 118 -1.33 14.16 -11.57
N HIS A 119 -1.64 13.16 -12.38
CA HIS A 119 -0.86 12.85 -13.56
C HIS A 119 -0.79 14.06 -14.51
N GLY A 120 0.42 14.48 -14.88
CA GLY A 120 0.65 15.64 -15.75
C GLY A 120 0.56 17.01 -15.05
N TYR A 121 0.48 17.07 -13.72
CA TYR A 121 0.49 18.33 -12.98
C TYR A 121 1.83 19.06 -13.08
N ASP A 122 2.92 18.32 -12.93
CA ASP A 122 4.26 18.88 -13.10
C ASP A 122 4.60 18.98 -14.59
N LYS A 123 5.18 20.12 -14.98
CA LYS A 123 5.72 20.27 -16.32
C LYS A 123 6.91 19.32 -16.48
N PRO A 124 7.08 18.69 -17.65
CA PRO A 124 8.28 17.92 -17.92
C PRO A 124 9.50 18.85 -17.88
N GLU A 125 10.43 18.57 -16.99
CA GLU A 125 11.74 19.23 -16.93
C GLU A 125 12.82 18.26 -17.38
N PHE A 126 13.64 18.67 -18.35
CA PHE A 126 14.83 17.92 -18.72
C PHE A 126 15.95 18.24 -17.72
N PRO A 127 16.68 17.23 -17.21
CA PRO A 127 17.81 17.49 -16.33
C PRO A 127 18.82 18.34 -17.09
N LYS A 128 19.14 19.52 -16.54
CA LYS A 128 20.22 20.36 -17.05
C LYS A 128 21.53 19.64 -16.74
N TYR A 129 22.10 18.96 -17.73
CA TYR A 129 23.46 18.42 -17.63
C TYR A 129 24.40 19.57 -17.24
N ARG A 130 25.21 19.34 -16.20
CA ARG A 130 26.22 20.26 -15.72
C ARG A 130 27.57 19.54 -15.76
#